data_AF-A0AAD3NGG0-F1
#
_entry.id   AF-A0AAD3NGG0-F1
#
_cell.length_a   1.000
_cell.length_b   1.000
_cell.length_c   1.000
_cell.angle_alpha   90.00
_cell.angle_beta   90.00
_cell.angle_gamma   90.00
#
_symmetry.space_group_name_H-M   'P 1'
#
loop_
_entity.id
_entity.type
_entity.pdbx_description
1 polymer ?
#
loop_
_entity_poly.entity_id
_entity_poly.type
_entity_poly.pdbx_seq_one_letter_code
_entity_poly.pdbx_strand_id
1 'polypeptide(L)'
;MNEWAAAVCRHDTHLDTDIKVKEQSIENMMRGRKIFEPPRFMTVSQAADQLIQIIQRRREEGEELGVTEDTVCVGVARLGADNQSIHVAPLRQLASCDLGAPLHSLVVTGRLHPLEVDLLRLNAEPGALENLIQIDSSTFSS
;
A
#
# COMPACT_ATOMS: atom_id res chain seq x y z
N MET A 1 9.69 12.63 0.13
CA MET A 1 8.60 11.93 -0.57
C MET A 1 8.98 11.44 -1.98
N ASN A 2 9.80 12.17 -2.73
CA ASN A 2 10.01 11.93 -4.17
C ASN A 2 10.89 10.69 -4.48
N GLU A 3 11.90 10.41 -3.64
CA GLU A 3 12.80 9.25 -3.83
C GLU A 3 12.16 7.92 -3.43
N TRP A 4 11.23 7.92 -2.48
CA TRP A 4 10.55 6.72 -1.97
C TRP A 4 9.68 6.06 -3.03
N ALA A 5 8.92 6.86 -3.78
CA ALA A 5 8.11 6.33 -4.87
C ALA A 5 8.94 5.77 -6.03
N ALA A 6 10.19 6.22 -6.18
CA ALA A 6 11.09 5.68 -7.19
C ALA A 6 11.57 4.27 -6.82
N ALA A 7 11.69 3.96 -5.52
CA ALA A 7 12.03 2.62 -5.05
C ALA A 7 10.87 1.62 -5.23
N VAL A 8 9.64 2.04 -4.87
CA VAL A 8 8.42 1.21 -5.00
C VAL A 8 8.16 0.79 -6.45
N CYS A 9 8.42 1.67 -7.42
CA CYS A 9 8.23 1.36 -8.84
C CYS A 9 9.29 0.42 -9.43
N ARG A 10 10.29 -0.05 -8.65
CA ARG A 10 11.41 -0.84 -9.15
C ARG A 10 11.56 -2.25 -8.56
N HIS A 11 11.08 -2.55 -7.34
CA HIS A 11 11.16 -3.87 -6.69
C HIS A 11 10.03 -4.07 -5.66
N ASP A 12 9.71 -5.34 -5.30
CA ASP A 12 8.77 -5.74 -4.24
C ASP A 12 9.02 -4.94 -2.95
N THR A 13 8.15 -3.98 -2.66
CA THR A 13 8.34 -3.02 -1.58
C THR A 13 7.18 -3.09 -0.60
N HIS A 14 7.51 -3.33 0.67
CA HIS A 14 6.58 -3.16 1.78
C HIS A 14 6.43 -1.67 2.10
N LEU A 15 5.22 -1.13 2.05
CA LEU A 15 4.95 0.27 2.39
C LEU A 15 4.44 0.33 3.83
N ASP A 16 5.29 0.84 4.73
CA ASP A 16 4.83 1.24 6.06
C ASP A 16 4.14 2.60 5.93
N THR A 17 2.84 2.65 6.21
CA THR A 17 2.05 3.88 6.05
C THR A 17 2.50 4.93 7.07
N ASP A 18 2.55 6.22 6.69
CA ASP A 18 3.00 7.29 7.58
C ASP A 18 2.26 7.26 8.93
N ILE A 19 3.01 7.01 10.02
CA ILE A 19 2.53 7.11 11.39
C ILE A 19 3.05 8.41 11.99
N LYS A 20 2.16 9.41 12.19
CA LYS A 20 2.50 10.61 12.98
C LYS A 20 2.08 10.42 14.42
N VAL A 21 3.05 10.16 15.30
CA VAL A 21 2.82 10.00 16.75
C VAL A 21 2.99 11.33 17.47
N LYS A 22 1.89 11.88 18.00
CA LYS A 22 1.82 12.93 19.04
C LYS A 22 2.96 13.97 18.96
N GLU A 23 3.09 14.65 17.84
CA GLU A 23 4.04 15.77 17.71
C GLU A 23 3.45 17.05 18.32
N GLN A 24 4.30 17.90 18.90
CA GLN A 24 3.90 19.27 19.25
C GLN A 24 3.94 20.11 17.97
N SER A 25 2.85 20.82 17.65
CA SER A 25 2.86 21.81 16.57
C SER A 25 3.97 22.84 16.81
N ILE A 26 4.61 23.33 15.74
CA ILE A 26 5.71 24.32 15.83
C ILE A 26 5.31 25.53 16.69
N GLU A 27 4.06 26.01 16.55
CA GLU A 27 3.51 27.12 17.34
C GLU A 27 3.44 26.81 18.84
N ASN A 28 2.99 25.62 19.23
CA ASN A 28 2.93 25.18 20.63
C ASN A 28 4.33 24.95 21.23
N MET A 29 5.27 24.43 20.43
CA MET A 29 6.66 24.26 20.82
C MET A 29 7.33 25.62 21.07
N MET A 30 7.16 26.59 20.16
CA MET A 30 7.66 27.95 20.29
C MET A 30 7.07 28.71 21.49
N ARG A 31 5.84 28.38 21.88
CA ARG A 31 5.16 28.97 23.05
C ARG A 31 5.33 28.19 24.36
N GLY A 32 6.13 27.11 24.37
CA GLY A 32 6.34 26.28 25.56
C GLY A 32 5.09 25.54 26.04
N ARG A 33 4.06 25.41 25.19
CA ARG A 33 2.80 24.73 25.52
C ARG A 33 2.92 23.24 25.20
N LYS A 34 2.72 22.40 26.20
CA LYS A 34 2.70 20.92 26.05
C LYS A 34 1.37 20.42 25.48
N ILE A 35 0.94 20.99 24.36
CA ILE A 35 -0.27 20.58 23.63
C ILE A 35 0.19 19.69 22.49
N PHE A 36 -0.25 18.43 22.52
CA PHE A 36 0.08 17.42 21.52
C PHE A 36 -1.12 17.17 20.63
N GLU A 37 -0.90 17.10 19.33
CA GLU A 37 -1.96 16.73 18.40
C GLU A 37 -2.29 15.23 18.53
N PRO A 38 -3.55 14.84 18.28
CA PRO A 38 -3.91 13.44 18.23
C PRO A 38 -3.13 12.72 17.12
N PRO A 39 -2.72 11.46 17.32
CA PRO A 39 -2.00 10.70 16.31
C PRO A 39 -2.85 10.55 15.06
N ARG A 40 -2.23 10.74 13.90
CA ARG A 40 -2.86 10.52 12.60
C ARG A 40 -2.20 9.30 11.97
N PHE A 41 -3.02 8.34 11.57
CA PHE A 41 -2.60 7.15 10.86
C PHE A 41 -3.12 7.23 9.44
N MET A 42 -2.27 6.89 8.47
CA MET A 42 -2.69 6.79 7.08
C MET A 42 -3.37 5.44 6.84
N THR A 43 -4.46 5.46 6.08
CA THR A 43 -5.19 4.25 5.67
C THR A 43 -4.60 3.65 4.38
N VAL A 44 -4.85 2.36 4.12
CA VAL A 44 -4.51 1.73 2.83
C VAL A 44 -5.15 2.46 1.65
N SER A 45 -6.41 2.88 1.77
CA SER A 45 -7.08 3.68 0.73
C SER A 45 -6.31 4.96 0.41
N GLN A 46 -5.92 5.73 1.42
CA GLN A 46 -5.12 6.94 1.23
C GLN A 46 -3.73 6.65 0.63
N ALA A 47 -3.06 5.59 1.07
CA ALA A 47 -1.76 5.19 0.54
C ALA A 47 -1.87 4.77 -0.94
N ALA A 48 -2.89 3.99 -1.29
CA ALA A 48 -3.16 3.57 -2.65
C ALA A 48 -3.49 4.75 -3.57
N ASP A 49 -4.32 5.70 -3.12
CA ASP A 49 -4.61 6.93 -3.87
C ASP A 49 -3.34 7.75 -4.16
N GLN A 50 -2.46 7.89 -3.16
CA GLN A 50 -1.19 8.59 -3.33
C GLN A 50 -0.27 7.87 -4.33
N LEU A 51 -0.19 6.54 -4.27
CA LEU A 51 0.60 5.76 -5.22
C LEU A 51 0.04 5.91 -6.65
N ILE A 52 -1.28 5.85 -6.84
CA ILE A 52 -1.92 6.05 -8.16
C ILE A 52 -1.59 7.44 -8.72
N GLN A 53 -1.68 8.49 -7.91
CA GLN A 53 -1.32 9.85 -8.35
C GLN A 53 0.15 9.94 -8.79
N ILE A 54 1.05 9.26 -8.09
CA ILE A 54 2.47 9.23 -8.44
C ILE A 54 2.72 8.44 -9.72
N ILE A 55 2.04 7.29 -9.89
CA ILE A 55 2.08 6.48 -11.11
C ILE A 55 1.64 7.33 -12.31
N GLN A 56 0.52 8.03 -12.19
CA GLN A 56 0.00 8.90 -13.26
C GLN A 56 0.99 10.01 -13.63
N ARG A 57 1.49 10.73 -12.63
CA ARG A 57 2.47 11.82 -12.87
C ARG A 57 3.74 11.31 -13.56
N ARG A 58 4.31 10.19 -13.10
CA ARG A 58 5.54 9.62 -13.69
C ARG A 58 5.31 9.05 -15.10
N ARG A 59 4.11 8.50 -15.34
CA ARG A 59 3.70 8.06 -16.69
C ARG A 59 3.67 9.24 -17.66
N GLU A 60 3.17 10.40 -17.23
CA GLU A 60 3.20 11.64 -18.02
C GLU A 60 4.62 12.14 -18.28
N GLU A 61 5.54 11.91 -17.33
CA GLU A 61 6.98 12.23 -17.47
C GLU A 61 7.72 11.22 -18.38
N GLY A 62 7.06 10.15 -18.84
CA GLY A 62 7.62 9.15 -19.74
C GLY A 62 8.55 8.13 -19.07
N GLU A 63 8.47 7.98 -17.74
CA GLU A 63 9.23 6.96 -17.01
C GLU A 63 8.66 5.55 -17.24
N GLU A 64 9.53 4.55 -17.30
CA GLU A 64 9.14 3.14 -17.25
C GLU A 64 8.79 2.74 -15.81
N LEU A 65 7.57 2.23 -15.59
CA LEU A 65 7.03 1.93 -14.27
C LEU A 65 6.86 0.42 -14.09
N GLY A 66 7.40 -0.13 -13.00
CA GLY A 66 7.17 -1.51 -12.59
C GLY A 66 5.87 -1.74 -11.81
N VAL A 67 5.09 -0.67 -11.56
CA VAL A 67 3.82 -0.72 -10.83
C VAL A 67 2.78 0.08 -11.60
N THR A 68 1.56 -0.46 -11.69
CA THR A 68 0.41 0.17 -12.32
C THR A 68 -0.79 0.13 -11.37
N GLU A 69 -1.88 0.78 -11.77
CA GLU A 69 -3.16 0.75 -11.07
C GLU A 69 -3.75 -0.67 -10.96
N ASP A 70 -3.25 -1.58 -11.80
CA ASP A 70 -3.72 -2.96 -11.94
C ASP A 70 -2.81 -3.95 -11.19
N THR A 71 -1.67 -3.49 -10.67
CA THR A 71 -0.75 -4.30 -9.86
C THR A 71 -1.46 -4.82 -8.62
N VAL A 72 -1.40 -6.13 -8.41
CA VAL A 72 -1.96 -6.77 -7.22
C VAL A 72 -1.23 -6.29 -5.99
N CYS A 73 -1.98 -5.88 -4.97
CA CYS A 73 -1.46 -5.36 -3.72
C CYS A 73 -2.20 -6.04 -2.55
N VAL A 74 -1.60 -5.96 -1.36
CA VAL A 74 -2.20 -6.47 -0.12
C VAL A 74 -2.39 -5.33 0.86
N GLY A 75 -3.65 -5.04 1.18
CA GLY A 75 -4.02 -4.17 2.29
C GLY A 75 -4.17 -4.99 3.57
N VAL A 76 -3.46 -4.60 4.63
CA VAL A 76 -3.52 -5.25 5.93
C VAL A 76 -3.91 -4.25 7.00
N ALA A 77 -4.78 -4.65 7.93
CA ALA A 77 -5.10 -3.88 9.12
C ALA A 77 -5.06 -4.76 10.36
N ARG A 78 -4.48 -4.21 11.44
CA ARG A 78 -4.46 -4.84 12.78
C ARG A 78 -3.91 -6.28 12.76
N LEU A 79 -2.82 -6.50 12.02
CA LEU A 79 -2.20 -7.82 11.89
C LEU A 79 -1.93 -8.44 13.27
N GLY A 80 -2.41 -9.67 13.50
CA GLY A 80 -2.27 -10.38 14.77
C GLY A 80 -3.33 -10.07 15.83
N ALA A 81 -4.30 -9.18 15.56
CA ALA A 81 -5.46 -8.98 16.40
C ALA A 81 -6.64 -9.90 16.00
N ASP A 82 -7.57 -10.15 16.93
CA ASP A 82 -8.78 -10.96 16.66
C ASP A 82 -9.63 -10.40 15.52
N ASN A 83 -9.59 -9.08 15.32
CA ASN A 83 -10.29 -8.37 14.26
C ASN A 83 -9.35 -7.94 13.12
N GLN A 84 -8.29 -8.69 12.83
CA GLN A 84 -7.43 -8.41 11.67
C GLN A 84 -8.22 -8.39 10.36
N SER A 85 -7.78 -7.55 9.41
CA SER A 85 -8.35 -7.46 8.06
C SER A 85 -7.24 -7.59 7.03
N ILE A 86 -7.41 -8.46 6.05
CA ILE A 86 -6.47 -8.64 4.94
C ILE A 86 -7.29 -8.63 3.66
N HIS A 87 -6.95 -7.76 2.72
CA HIS A 87 -7.58 -7.68 1.40
C HIS A 87 -6.50 -7.72 0.34
N VAL A 88 -6.61 -8.66 -0.59
CA VAL A 88 -5.75 -8.76 -1.77
C VAL A 88 -6.53 -8.28 -2.98
N ALA A 89 -6.09 -7.18 -3.57
CA ALA A 89 -6.81 -6.55 -4.68
C ALA A 89 -5.84 -5.71 -5.55
N PRO A 90 -6.20 -5.42 -6.81
CA PRO A 90 -5.51 -4.42 -7.62
C PRO A 90 -5.44 -3.07 -6.87
N LEU A 91 -4.36 -2.32 -7.09
CA LEU A 91 -4.12 -1.04 -6.41
C LEU A 91 -5.32 -0.08 -6.51
N ARG A 92 -5.96 -0.01 -7.68
CA ARG A 92 -7.19 0.78 -7.93
C ARG A 92 -8.37 0.40 -7.03
N GLN A 93 -8.50 -0.86 -6.62
CA GLN A 93 -9.57 -1.32 -5.75
C GLN A 93 -9.25 -1.00 -4.29
N LEU A 94 -7.99 -1.13 -3.88
CA LEU A 94 -7.53 -0.76 -2.54
C LEU A 94 -7.69 0.74 -2.27
N ALA A 95 -7.59 1.60 -3.27
CA ALA A 95 -7.91 3.03 -3.16
C ALA A 95 -9.32 3.30 -2.61
N SER A 96 -10.27 2.37 -2.83
CA SER A 96 -11.65 2.46 -2.35
C SER A 96 -11.99 1.51 -1.18
N CYS A 97 -11.00 0.84 -0.58
CA CYS A 97 -11.26 -0.15 0.47
C CYS A 97 -11.43 0.49 1.87
N ASP A 98 -12.22 -0.16 2.71
CA ASP A 98 -12.34 0.14 4.13
C ASP A 98 -11.88 -1.07 4.95
N LEU A 99 -10.69 -0.96 5.57
CA LEU A 99 -10.15 -1.98 6.46
C LEU A 99 -10.49 -1.72 7.94
N GLY A 100 -11.26 -0.67 8.23
CA GLY A 100 -11.67 -0.25 9.56
C GLY A 100 -10.61 0.54 10.31
N ALA A 101 -10.41 0.21 11.59
CA ALA A 101 -9.53 0.94 12.49
C ALA A 101 -8.03 0.69 12.22
N PRO A 102 -7.15 1.68 12.43
CA PRO A 102 -5.70 1.52 12.33
C PRO A 102 -5.15 0.44 13.30
N LEU A 103 -3.92 -0.06 13.13
CA LEU A 103 -2.88 0.31 12.15
C LEU A 103 -3.05 -0.42 10.82
N HIS A 104 -2.77 0.29 9.72
CA HIS A 104 -2.85 -0.23 8.36
C HIS A 104 -1.44 -0.41 7.76
N SER A 105 -1.31 -1.28 6.77
CA SER A 105 -0.10 -1.47 5.97
C SER A 105 -0.49 -1.87 4.55
N LEU A 106 0.28 -1.39 3.56
CA LEU A 106 0.08 -1.70 2.15
C LEU A 106 1.33 -2.41 1.61
N VAL A 107 1.15 -3.59 1.04
CA VAL A 107 2.22 -4.34 0.36
C VAL A 107 1.98 -4.30 -1.14
N VAL A 108 2.97 -3.85 -1.89
CA VAL A 108 2.95 -3.89 -3.36
C VAL A 108 3.66 -5.16 -3.81
N THR A 109 2.94 -6.05 -4.49
CA THR A 109 3.54 -7.30 -4.99
C THR A 109 4.37 -7.03 -6.25
N GLY A 110 5.42 -7.81 -6.48
CA GLY A 110 6.05 -7.88 -7.80
C GLY A 110 6.04 -9.31 -8.30
N ARG A 111 7.16 -10.03 -8.18
CA ARG A 111 7.26 -11.41 -8.69
C ARG A 111 6.83 -12.41 -7.63
N LEU A 112 5.72 -13.10 -7.89
CA LEU A 112 5.10 -14.03 -6.96
C LEU A 112 5.44 -15.48 -7.31
N HIS A 113 5.82 -16.27 -6.33
CA HIS A 113 5.90 -17.72 -6.46
C HIS A 113 4.48 -18.33 -6.50
N PRO A 114 4.23 -19.46 -7.20
CA PRO A 114 2.91 -20.12 -7.23
C PRO A 114 2.28 -20.31 -5.84
N LEU A 115 3.07 -20.67 -4.84
CA LEU A 115 2.60 -20.82 -3.45
C LEU A 115 2.17 -19.50 -2.80
N GLU A 116 2.78 -18.38 -3.17
CA GLU A 116 2.36 -17.06 -2.69
C GLU A 116 1.03 -16.68 -3.34
N VAL A 117 0.83 -16.98 -4.62
CA VAL A 117 -0.47 -16.80 -5.29
C VAL A 117 -1.56 -17.62 -4.60
N ASP A 118 -1.26 -18.88 -4.23
CA ASP A 118 -2.18 -19.72 -3.47
C ASP A 118 -2.54 -19.14 -2.10
N LEU A 119 -1.55 -18.55 -1.40
CA LEU A 119 -1.78 -17.87 -0.13
C LEU A 119 -2.65 -16.61 -0.31
N LEU A 120 -2.37 -15.81 -1.35
CA LEU A 120 -3.09 -14.59 -1.65
C LEU A 120 -4.56 -14.85 -1.99
N ARG A 121 -4.87 -15.96 -2.66
CA ARG A 121 -6.24 -16.38 -3.00
C ARG A 121 -7.17 -16.49 -1.79
N LEU A 122 -6.64 -16.76 -0.60
CA LEU A 122 -7.44 -16.89 0.62
C LEU A 122 -8.11 -15.58 1.04
N ASN A 123 -7.55 -14.43 0.65
CA ASN A 123 -8.02 -13.10 1.04
C ASN A 123 -8.22 -12.19 -0.19
N ALA A 124 -8.34 -12.78 -1.38
CA ALA A 124 -8.46 -12.04 -2.63
C ALA A 124 -9.90 -11.60 -2.88
N GLU A 125 -10.05 -10.33 -3.27
CA GLU A 125 -11.31 -9.83 -3.80
C GLU A 125 -11.68 -10.58 -5.10
N PRO A 126 -12.97 -10.70 -5.43
CA PRO A 126 -13.40 -11.35 -6.68
C PRO A 126 -12.72 -10.72 -7.90
N GLY A 127 -12.07 -11.56 -8.71
CA GLY A 127 -11.36 -11.13 -9.91
C GLY A 127 -10.01 -10.43 -9.66
N ALA A 128 -9.55 -10.31 -8.41
CA ALA A 128 -8.33 -9.59 -8.08
C ALA A 128 -7.06 -10.15 -8.73
N LEU A 129 -7.02 -11.46 -8.99
CA LEU A 129 -5.85 -12.17 -9.48
C LEU A 129 -5.93 -12.53 -10.97
N GLU A 130 -6.95 -12.06 -11.69
CA GLU A 130 -7.17 -12.37 -13.12
C GLU A 130 -6.05 -11.83 -14.02
N ASN A 131 -5.42 -10.74 -13.60
CA ASN A 131 -4.34 -10.09 -14.34
C ASN A 131 -2.96 -10.72 -14.07
N LEU A 132 -2.86 -11.72 -13.18
CA LEU A 132 -1.58 -12.40 -12.96
C LEU A 132 -1.22 -13.31 -14.13
N ILE A 133 -0.05 -13.04 -14.71
CA ILE A 133 0.51 -13.80 -15.82
C ILE A 133 1.62 -14.70 -15.29
N GLN A 134 1.55 -15.98 -15.64
CA GLN A 134 2.64 -16.92 -15.38
C GLN A 134 3.77 -16.67 -16.37
N ILE A 135 4.93 -16.23 -15.88
CA ILE A 135 6.12 -15.97 -16.70
C ILE A 135 6.91 -17.27 -16.91
N ASP A 136 7.01 -18.08 -15.86
CA ASP A 136 7.69 -19.37 -15.87
C ASP A 136 7.03 -20.34 -14.86
N SER A 137 7.55 -21.57 -14.73
CA SER A 137 6.99 -22.58 -13.83
C SER A 137 6.99 -22.19 -12.33
N SER A 138 7.77 -21.17 -11.96
CA SER A 138 8.01 -20.71 -10.59
C SER A 138 7.67 -19.25 -10.34
N THR A 139 7.19 -18.50 -11.35
CA THR A 139 7.01 -17.04 -11.23
C THR A 139 5.72 -16.55 -11.90
N PHE A 140 4.97 -15.72 -11.17
CA PHE A 140 3.85 -14.91 -11.64
C PHE A 140 4.19 -13.42 -11.52
N SER A 141 3.62 -12.60 -12.40
CA SER A 141 3.67 -11.14 -12.32
C SER A 141 2.31 -10.55 -12.67
N SER A 142 2.00 -9.39 -12.08
CA SER A 142 0.95 -8.51 -12.63
C SER A 142 1.44 -7.80 -13.88
#